data_AF-A0A496T4H0-F1
#
_entry.id   AF-A0A496T4H0-F1
#
_cell.length_a   1.000
_cell.length_b   1.000
_cell.length_c   1.000
_cell.angle_alpha   90.00
_cell.angle_beta   90.00
_cell.angle_gamma   90.00
#
_symmetry.space_group_name_H-M   'P 1'
#
loop_
_entity.id
_entity.type
_entity.pdbx_description
1 polymer ?
#
loop_
_entity_poly.entity_id
_entity_poly.type
_entity_poly.pdbx_seq_one_letter_code
_entity_poly.pdbx_strand_id
1 'polypeptide(L)'
;MKMKSSLYKCVVLLLSTGFLGIPQIGQGQIDTAVEQLNEQNAKSYVQPLITALGNVLNAGWYRSATIPRAGLHFYVGLVGMANFVLDRDRTFWAIPPPPFLPTPVKTATALGDEGTEIRTNREHLKFPDGLNTTKVFPMIVPQVEIGAILGTVISARYFTDESEDR
;
A
#
# COMPACT_ATOMS: atom_id res chain seq x y z
N MET A 1 40.22 -23.29 16.34
CA MET A 1 39.46 -22.03 16.46
C MET A 1 38.89 -21.63 15.09
N LYS A 2 37.74 -22.18 14.68
CA LYS A 2 37.18 -22.08 13.30
C LYS A 2 35.70 -21.67 13.29
N MET A 3 35.27 -20.87 14.26
CA MET A 3 33.84 -20.59 14.53
C MET A 3 33.31 -19.29 13.90
N LYS A 4 34.19 -18.43 13.35
CA LYS A 4 33.79 -17.15 12.73
C LYS A 4 33.18 -17.31 11.33
N SER A 5 33.46 -18.44 10.66
CA SER A 5 33.05 -18.68 9.27
C SER A 5 31.58 -19.12 9.13
N SER A 6 31.06 -19.84 10.12
CA SER A 6 29.69 -20.34 10.07
C SER A 6 28.65 -19.29 10.45
N LEU A 7 29.05 -18.30 11.26
CA LEU A 7 28.17 -17.22 11.69
C LEU A 7 27.91 -16.22 10.55
N TYR A 8 28.92 -15.85 9.76
CA TYR A 8 28.70 -14.99 8.59
C TYR A 8 27.84 -15.68 7.53
N LYS A 9 27.96 -17.01 7.36
CA LYS A 9 27.12 -17.76 6.43
C LYS A 9 25.67 -17.80 6.89
N CYS A 10 25.40 -17.93 8.19
CA CYS A 10 24.03 -17.85 8.71
C CYS A 10 23.46 -16.42 8.61
N VAL A 11 24.27 -15.39 8.86
CA VAL A 11 23.86 -13.99 8.73
C VAL A 11 23.60 -13.60 7.27
N VAL A 12 24.44 -14.05 6.33
CA VAL A 12 24.24 -13.84 4.89
C VAL A 12 23.07 -14.66 4.36
N LEU A 13 22.87 -15.90 4.85
CA LEU A 13 21.73 -16.73 4.50
C LEU A 13 20.42 -16.12 5.03
N LEU A 14 20.40 -15.57 6.26
CA LEU A 14 19.26 -14.84 6.84
C LEU A 14 19.00 -13.50 6.13
N LEU A 15 20.05 -12.82 5.64
CA LEU A 15 19.91 -11.63 4.80
C LEU A 15 19.39 -11.94 3.39
N SER A 16 19.65 -13.14 2.85
CA SER A 16 19.17 -13.56 1.52
C SER A 16 17.81 -14.26 1.54
N THR A 17 17.39 -14.84 2.67
CA THR A 17 16.08 -15.51 2.83
C THR A 17 15.03 -14.63 3.52
N GLY A 18 15.36 -13.38 3.85
CA GLY A 18 14.43 -12.39 4.40
C GLY A 18 13.50 -11.74 3.37
N PHE A 19 13.28 -12.36 2.19
CA PHE A 19 12.26 -11.94 1.24
C PHE A 19 10.90 -12.46 1.74
N LEU A 20 10.44 -11.89 2.85
CA LEU A 20 9.05 -12.06 3.28
C LEU A 20 8.20 -11.30 2.25
N GLY A 21 7.54 -12.06 1.37
CA GLY A 21 6.65 -11.55 0.34
C GLY A 21 5.76 -10.46 0.92
N ILE A 22 5.99 -9.24 0.46
CA ILE A 22 5.08 -8.13 0.70
C ILE A 22 3.77 -8.53 0.00
N PRO A 23 2.59 -8.32 0.61
CA PRO A 23 1.33 -8.59 -0.08
C PRO A 23 1.38 -7.91 -1.45
N GLN A 24 1.23 -8.71 -2.49
CA GLN A 24 1.11 -8.30 -3.87
C GLN A 24 -0.13 -7.39 -3.92
N ILE A 25 0.05 -6.09 -3.69
CA ILE A 25 -0.99 -5.10 -3.92
C ILE A 25 -1.33 -5.30 -5.40
N GLY A 26 -2.61 -5.46 -5.73
CA GLY A 26 -3.06 -5.79 -7.07
C GLY A 26 -2.80 -4.68 -8.09
N GLN A 27 -1.53 -4.31 -8.31
CA GLN A 27 -1.07 -3.25 -9.21
C GLN A 27 -1.66 -3.48 -10.61
N GLY A 28 -1.56 -4.70 -11.14
CA GLY A 28 -2.17 -5.04 -12.44
C GLY A 28 -3.70 -4.86 -12.49
N GLN A 29 -4.42 -5.09 -11.38
CA GLN A 29 -5.86 -4.81 -11.30
C GLN A 29 -6.13 -3.31 -11.30
N ILE A 30 -5.34 -2.53 -10.57
CA ILE A 30 -5.48 -1.07 -10.52
C ILE A 30 -5.17 -0.44 -11.87
N ASP A 31 -4.11 -0.87 -12.54
CA ASP A 31 -3.72 -0.35 -13.85
C ASP A 31 -4.81 -0.64 -14.89
N THR A 32 -5.27 -1.89 -14.96
CA THR A 32 -6.38 -2.29 -15.84
C THR A 32 -7.66 -1.50 -15.53
N ALA A 33 -7.96 -1.25 -14.25
CA ALA A 33 -9.11 -0.45 -13.85
C ALA A 33 -8.99 1.01 -14.30
N VAL A 34 -7.81 1.62 -14.14
CA VAL A 34 -7.56 3.01 -14.54
C VAL A 34 -7.66 3.18 -16.06
N GLU A 35 -7.17 2.22 -16.85
CA GLU A 35 -7.26 2.23 -18.32
C GLU A 35 -8.71 2.20 -18.82
N GLN A 36 -9.62 1.57 -18.08
CA GLN A 36 -11.04 1.47 -18.43
C GLN A 36 -11.86 2.71 -18.05
N LEU A 37 -11.29 3.62 -17.27
CA LEU A 37 -11.99 4.78 -16.74
C LEU A 37 -11.57 6.06 -17.47
N ASN A 38 -12.51 6.99 -17.61
CA ASN A 38 -12.16 8.37 -17.97
C ASN A 38 -11.34 9.03 -16.84
N GLU A 39 -10.65 10.12 -17.15
CA GLU A 39 -9.75 10.80 -16.21
C GLU A 39 -10.41 11.14 -14.86
N GLN A 40 -11.65 11.65 -14.89
CA GLN A 40 -12.38 12.04 -13.68
C GLN A 40 -12.73 10.84 -12.79
N ASN A 41 -13.20 9.75 -13.40
CA ASN A 41 -13.54 8.52 -12.69
C ASN A 41 -12.28 7.82 -12.20
N ALA A 42 -11.22 7.77 -13.01
CA ALA A 42 -9.93 7.18 -12.65
C ALA A 42 -9.36 7.85 -11.40
N LYS A 43 -9.34 9.19 -11.36
CA LYS A 43 -8.91 9.95 -10.19
C LYS A 43 -9.74 9.60 -8.95
N SER A 44 -11.06 9.56 -9.08
CA SER A 44 -11.96 9.26 -7.96
C SER A 44 -11.83 7.81 -7.47
N TYR A 45 -11.52 6.89 -8.39
CA TYR A 45 -11.29 5.48 -8.11
C TYR A 45 -10.00 5.26 -7.29
N VAL A 46 -8.88 5.91 -7.67
CA VAL A 46 -7.56 5.70 -7.01
C VAL A 46 -7.31 6.60 -5.81
N GLN A 47 -7.97 7.75 -5.70
CA GLN A 47 -7.70 8.73 -4.65
C GLN A 47 -7.75 8.14 -3.22
N PRO A 48 -8.75 7.30 -2.85
CA PRO A 48 -8.79 6.68 -1.53
C PRO A 48 -7.61 5.77 -1.23
N LEU A 49 -7.12 5.03 -2.24
CA LEU A 49 -5.95 4.16 -2.11
C LEU A 49 -4.69 4.99 -1.83
N ILE A 50 -4.48 6.07 -2.60
CA ILE A 50 -3.34 6.99 -2.42
C ILE A 50 -3.40 7.63 -1.03
N THR A 51 -4.58 8.04 -0.58
CA THR A 51 -4.76 8.60 0.77
C THR A 51 -4.46 7.58 1.86
N ALA A 52 -4.97 6.35 1.75
CA ALA A 52 -4.69 5.30 2.72
C ALA A 52 -3.19 4.95 2.77
N LEU A 53 -2.55 4.85 1.60
CA LEU A 53 -1.12 4.66 1.45
C LEU A 53 -0.33 5.80 2.11
N GLY A 54 -0.68 7.05 1.82
CA GLY A 54 -0.06 8.22 2.43
C GLY A 54 -0.20 8.25 3.95
N ASN A 55 -1.36 7.84 4.48
CA ASN A 55 -1.60 7.75 5.92
C ASN A 55 -0.69 6.71 6.59
N VAL A 56 -0.59 5.50 6.03
CA VAL A 56 0.29 4.46 6.60
C VAL A 56 1.77 4.82 6.45
N LEU A 57 2.17 5.46 5.34
CA LEU A 57 3.56 5.90 5.15
C LEU A 57 3.98 6.98 6.16
N ASN A 58 3.05 7.84 6.58
CA ASN A 58 3.30 8.84 7.63
C ASN A 58 3.14 8.27 9.05
N ALA A 59 2.58 7.08 9.21
CA ALA A 59 2.43 6.44 10.50
C ALA A 59 3.75 5.78 10.97
N GLY A 60 3.87 5.52 12.28
CA GLY A 60 4.87 4.60 12.84
C GLY A 60 6.34 5.03 12.75
N TRP A 61 6.66 6.26 12.34
CA TRP A 61 8.05 6.75 12.27
C TRP A 61 8.73 6.81 13.63
N TYR A 62 7.97 7.10 14.68
CA TYR A 62 8.45 7.15 16.05
C TYR A 62 7.76 6.09 16.90
N ARG A 63 8.55 5.17 17.45
CA ARG A 63 8.06 4.10 18.36
C ARG A 63 8.25 4.44 19.83
N SER A 64 9.14 5.37 20.13
CA SER A 64 9.43 5.82 21.49
C SER A 64 9.67 7.32 21.49
N ALA A 65 9.16 7.99 22.52
CA ALA A 65 9.48 9.38 22.82
C ALA A 65 10.86 9.53 23.49
N THR A 66 11.48 8.42 23.90
CA THR A 66 12.81 8.43 24.52
C THR A 66 13.88 8.39 23.43
N ILE A 67 14.60 9.49 23.25
CA ILE A 67 15.82 9.54 22.45
C ILE A 67 17.00 9.45 23.42
N PRO A 68 17.75 8.34 23.44
CA PRO A 68 18.95 8.24 24.25
C PRO A 68 19.91 9.39 23.89
N ARG A 69 20.31 10.19 24.87
CA ARG A 69 21.24 11.32 24.66
C ARG A 69 22.70 10.88 24.54
N ALA A 70 23.00 9.64 24.94
CA ALA A 70 24.31 9.03 24.88
C ALA A 70 24.20 7.50 24.72
N GLY A 71 25.17 6.90 24.04
CA GLY A 71 25.21 5.47 23.72
C GLY A 71 24.80 5.20 22.26
N LEU A 72 25.37 4.17 21.63
CA LEU A 72 25.00 3.77 20.26
C LEU A 72 23.59 3.16 20.27
N HIS A 73 22.65 3.77 19.55
CA HIS A 73 21.33 3.19 19.30
C HIS A 73 21.28 2.59 17.89
N PHE A 74 20.96 1.31 17.81
CA PHE A 74 20.77 0.60 16.55
C PHE A 74 19.49 -0.22 16.62
N TYR A 75 18.63 -0.08 15.61
CA TYR A 75 17.42 -0.86 15.47
C TYR A 75 17.31 -1.42 14.06
N VAL A 76 16.90 -2.69 13.99
CA VAL A 76 16.46 -3.36 12.77
C VAL A 76 15.22 -4.15 13.11
N GLY A 77 14.13 -3.95 12.37
CA GLY A 77 12.92 -4.72 12.57
C GLY A 77 11.80 -4.31 11.63
N LEU A 78 10.63 -4.91 11.83
CA LEU A 78 9.42 -4.64 11.06
C LEU A 78 8.53 -3.64 11.80
N VAL A 79 7.94 -2.70 11.07
CA VAL A 79 6.94 -1.76 11.59
C VAL A 79 5.61 -2.03 10.89
N GLY A 80 4.63 -2.49 11.67
CA GLY A 80 3.26 -2.69 11.22
C GLY A 80 2.45 -1.41 11.42
N MET A 81 1.73 -1.01 10.39
CA MET A 81 0.90 0.20 10.34
C MET A 81 -0.43 -0.16 9.68
N ALA A 82 -1.48 0.56 10.05
CA ALA A 82 -2.80 0.33 9.45
C ALA A 82 -3.58 1.63 9.38
N ASN A 83 -4.30 1.83 8.27
CA ASN A 83 -5.26 2.91 8.10
C ASN A 83 -6.68 2.34 8.08
N PHE A 84 -7.59 2.95 8.85
CA PHE A 84 -9.01 2.60 8.78
C PHE A 84 -9.64 3.24 7.53
N VAL A 85 -10.30 2.41 6.72
CA VAL A 85 -10.99 2.84 5.51
C VAL A 85 -12.47 3.01 5.84
N LEU A 86 -12.96 4.24 5.72
CA LEU A 86 -14.35 4.56 6.01
C LEU A 86 -15.25 4.14 4.85
N ASP A 87 -16.53 3.85 5.13
CA ASP A 87 -17.48 3.43 4.10
C ASP A 87 -17.63 4.44 2.95
N ARG A 88 -17.44 5.73 3.24
CA ARG A 88 -17.45 6.80 2.22
C ARG A 88 -16.27 6.72 1.23
N ASP A 89 -15.15 6.14 1.64
CA ASP A 89 -13.92 6.06 0.85
C ASP A 89 -13.86 4.75 0.02
N ARG A 90 -14.85 3.86 0.22
CA ARG A 90 -15.00 2.58 -0.51
C ARG A 90 -15.87 2.72 -1.77
N THR A 91 -16.59 3.82 -1.92
CA THR A 91 -17.46 4.07 -3.07
C THR A 91 -17.39 5.52 -3.52
N PHE A 92 -17.54 5.77 -4.81
CA PHE A 92 -17.62 7.11 -5.39
C PHE A 92 -18.76 7.21 -6.41
N TRP A 93 -19.11 8.43 -6.81
CA TRP A 93 -20.11 8.67 -7.86
C TRP A 93 -19.40 8.84 -9.21
N ALA A 94 -19.53 7.83 -10.07
CA ALA A 94 -18.94 7.82 -11.40
C ALA A 94 -19.93 8.35 -12.45
N ILE A 95 -19.39 8.97 -13.49
CA ILE A 95 -20.17 9.37 -14.67
C ILE A 95 -19.94 8.31 -15.76
N PRO A 96 -20.99 7.57 -16.19
CA PRO A 96 -20.86 6.59 -17.27
C PRO A 96 -20.40 7.26 -18.58
N PRO A 97 -19.49 6.63 -19.36
CA PRO A 97 -19.13 7.11 -20.68
C PRO A 97 -20.31 6.93 -21.66
N PRO A 98 -20.31 7.67 -22.79
CA PRO A 98 -21.24 7.40 -23.87
C PRO A 98 -21.17 5.93 -24.33
N PRO A 99 -22.30 5.34 -24.74
CA PRO A 99 -23.60 5.96 -25.00
C PRO A 99 -24.58 5.88 -23.82
N PHE A 100 -24.11 5.53 -22.62
CA PHE A 100 -24.91 5.61 -21.41
C PHE A 100 -25.24 7.06 -21.07
N LEU A 101 -26.37 7.29 -20.41
CA LEU A 101 -26.74 8.62 -19.93
C LEU A 101 -25.71 9.08 -18.87
N PRO A 102 -25.27 10.35 -18.88
CA PRO A 102 -24.29 10.90 -17.94
C PRO A 102 -24.92 11.18 -16.55
N THR A 103 -25.72 10.24 -16.08
CA THR A 103 -26.33 10.26 -14.75
C THR A 103 -25.34 9.64 -13.78
N PRO A 104 -24.94 10.33 -12.69
CA PRO A 104 -24.00 9.77 -11.73
C PRO A 104 -24.50 8.46 -11.13
N VAL A 105 -23.64 7.45 -11.09
CA VAL A 105 -23.91 6.13 -10.51
C VAL A 105 -22.88 5.86 -9.41
N LYS A 106 -23.33 5.35 -8.27
CA LYS A 106 -22.45 4.99 -7.16
C LYS A 106 -21.76 3.67 -7.48
N THR A 107 -20.42 3.63 -7.45
CA THR A 107 -19.61 2.44 -7.74
C THR A 107 -18.42 2.31 -6.78
N ALA A 108 -17.71 1.18 -6.79
CA ALA A 108 -16.55 0.90 -5.95
C ALA A 108 -15.33 1.78 -6.28
N THR A 109 -14.56 2.13 -5.25
CA THR A 109 -13.20 2.69 -5.40
C THR A 109 -12.17 1.54 -5.41
N ALA A 110 -10.89 1.85 -5.57
CA ALA A 110 -9.82 0.85 -5.48
C ALA A 110 -9.79 0.08 -4.13
N LEU A 111 -10.30 0.68 -3.05
CA LEU A 111 -10.45 0.04 -1.73
C LEU A 111 -11.84 -0.53 -1.47
N GLY A 112 -12.72 -0.44 -2.47
CA GLY A 112 -14.08 -0.93 -2.43
C GLY A 112 -14.21 -2.41 -2.75
N ASP A 113 -15.47 -2.83 -2.81
CA ASP A 113 -15.88 -4.19 -3.15
C ASP A 113 -16.10 -4.27 -4.67
N GLU A 114 -17.31 -4.62 -5.12
CA GLU A 114 -17.62 -4.80 -6.54
C GLU A 114 -18.02 -3.50 -7.23
N GLY A 115 -17.55 -3.34 -8.46
CA GLY A 115 -17.95 -2.26 -9.35
C GLY A 115 -19.40 -2.42 -9.80
N THR A 116 -20.09 -1.31 -10.04
CA THR A 116 -21.49 -1.35 -10.47
C THR A 116 -21.61 -1.76 -11.94
N GLU A 117 -22.62 -2.58 -12.22
CA GLU A 117 -22.98 -3.03 -13.56
C GLU A 117 -24.20 -2.27 -14.07
N ILE A 118 -24.10 -1.70 -15.27
CA ILE A 118 -25.20 -1.05 -15.98
C ILE A 118 -25.51 -1.87 -17.22
N ARG A 119 -26.74 -2.38 -17.29
CA ARG A 119 -27.24 -3.15 -18.43
C ARG A 119 -28.37 -2.38 -19.12
N THR A 120 -28.26 -2.24 -20.42
CA THR A 120 -29.33 -1.80 -21.31
C THR A 120 -29.68 -2.93 -22.28
N ASN A 121 -30.76 -2.78 -23.04
CA ASN A 121 -31.16 -3.79 -24.03
C ASN A 121 -30.12 -4.02 -25.14
N ARG A 122 -29.15 -3.11 -25.32
CA ARG A 122 -28.14 -3.17 -26.39
C ARG A 122 -26.71 -3.19 -25.89
N GLU A 123 -26.46 -2.73 -24.67
CA GLU A 123 -25.12 -2.50 -24.16
C GLU A 123 -24.98 -2.83 -22.68
N HIS A 124 -23.76 -3.18 -22.30
CA HIS A 124 -23.39 -3.57 -20.95
C HIS A 124 -22.09 -2.86 -20.58
N LEU A 125 -22.09 -2.15 -19.45
CA LEU A 125 -20.93 -1.52 -18.85
C LEU A 125 -20.76 -2.05 -17.43
N LYS A 126 -19.57 -2.55 -17.12
CA LYS A 126 -19.16 -2.88 -15.76
C LYS A 126 -18.08 -1.89 -15.34
N PHE A 127 -18.30 -1.17 -14.24
CA PHE A 127 -17.22 -0.40 -13.61
C PHE A 127 -16.21 -1.36 -12.95
N PRO A 128 -14.93 -0.96 -12.84
CA PRO A 128 -13.92 -1.83 -12.22
C PRO A 128 -14.23 -2.20 -10.78
N ASP A 129 -13.88 -3.43 -10.41
CA ASP A 129 -13.93 -3.90 -9.03
C ASP A 129 -12.74 -3.35 -8.23
N GLY A 130 -12.95 -3.08 -6.95
CA GLY A 130 -11.88 -2.73 -6.02
C GLY A 130 -11.06 -3.94 -5.57
N LEU A 131 -10.02 -3.70 -4.79
CA LEU A 131 -9.16 -4.75 -4.23
C LEU A 131 -9.84 -5.59 -3.15
N ASN A 132 -11.14 -5.40 -2.90
CA ASN A 132 -11.91 -6.05 -1.84
C ASN A 132 -11.17 -5.97 -0.49
N THR A 133 -10.67 -4.77 -0.18
CA THR A 133 -9.95 -4.55 1.06
C THR A 133 -10.97 -4.54 2.20
N THR A 134 -10.63 -5.20 3.32
CA THR A 134 -11.36 -5.01 4.58
C THR A 134 -11.40 -3.51 4.95
N LYS A 135 -12.21 -3.09 5.93
CA LYS A 135 -12.21 -1.69 6.46
C LYS A 135 -10.87 -1.22 7.07
N VAL A 136 -9.79 -1.96 6.83
CA VAL A 136 -8.43 -1.72 7.30
C VAL A 136 -7.48 -1.95 6.13
N PHE A 137 -6.64 -0.96 5.84
CA PHE A 137 -5.52 -1.04 4.91
C PHE A 137 -4.22 -1.24 5.71
N PRO A 138 -3.69 -2.47 5.83
CA PRO A 138 -2.47 -2.74 6.58
C PRO A 138 -1.23 -2.56 5.71
N MET A 139 -0.11 -2.20 6.35
CA MET A 139 1.21 -2.15 5.74
C MET A 139 2.26 -2.61 6.75
N ILE A 140 3.23 -3.41 6.29
CA ILE A 140 4.38 -3.83 7.08
C ILE A 140 5.63 -3.41 6.31
N VAL A 141 6.53 -2.67 6.95
CA VAL A 141 7.78 -2.20 6.32
C VAL A 141 8.99 -2.60 7.16
N PRO A 142 10.07 -3.09 6.53
CA PRO A 142 11.39 -3.14 7.15
C PRO A 142 11.89 -1.73 7.45
N GLN A 143 12.35 -1.52 8.69
CA GLN A 143 12.89 -0.24 9.15
C GLN A 143 14.22 -0.46 9.87
N VAL A 144 15.19 0.38 9.55
CA VAL A 144 16.49 0.47 10.19
C VAL A 144 16.63 1.85 10.81
N GLU A 145 17.16 1.91 12.04
CA GLU A 145 17.49 3.17 12.70
C GLU A 145 18.89 3.12 13.28
N ILE A 146 19.60 4.23 13.14
CA ILE A 146 20.94 4.42 13.68
C ILE A 146 20.95 5.79 14.35
N GLY A 147 21.35 5.88 15.62
CA GLY A 147 21.29 7.16 16.32
C GLY A 147 21.89 7.19 17.71
N ALA A 148 21.45 8.22 18.45
CA ALA A 148 21.92 8.64 19.77
C ALA A 148 23.30 9.31 19.82
N ILE A 149 23.80 9.76 18.66
CA ILE A 149 24.92 10.71 18.58
C ILE A 149 24.32 12.12 18.75
N LEU A 150 24.56 12.75 19.90
CA LEU A 150 24.04 14.09 20.25
C LEU A 150 22.50 14.22 20.26
N GLY A 151 21.78 13.12 20.50
CA GLY A 151 20.31 13.12 20.46
C GLY A 151 19.72 13.09 19.05
N THR A 152 20.52 12.77 18.03
CA THR A 152 20.06 12.60 16.64
C THR A 152 19.81 11.12 16.33
N VAL A 153 18.72 10.82 15.64
CA VAL A 153 18.40 9.49 15.12
C VAL A 153 18.08 9.61 13.63
N ILE A 154 18.73 8.78 12.82
CA ILE A 154 18.43 8.60 11.41
C ILE A 154 17.60 7.31 11.28
N SER A 155 16.51 7.38 10.54
CA SER A 155 15.65 6.22 10.26
C SER A 155 15.48 6.07 8.76
N ALA A 156 15.48 4.83 8.29
CA ALA A 156 15.27 4.48 6.90
C ALA A 156 14.29 3.31 6.81
N ARG A 157 13.38 3.37 5.84
CA ARG A 157 12.44 2.29 5.49
C ARG A 157 12.76 1.77 4.11
N TYR A 158 12.69 0.45 3.95
CA TYR A 158 12.86 -0.20 2.66
C TYR A 158 11.51 -0.60 2.09
N PHE A 159 11.28 -0.24 0.83
CA PHE A 159 10.14 -0.66 0.04
C PHE A 159 10.68 -1.47 -1.14
N THR A 160 10.11 -2.64 -1.38
CA THR A 160 10.39 -3.40 -2.60
C THR A 160 9.24 -3.18 -3.57
N ASP A 161 9.59 -3.00 -4.84
CA ASP A 161 8.65 -3.01 -5.94
C ASP A 161 8.92 -4.31 -6.70
N GLU A 162 7.98 -5.24 -6.67
CA GLU A 162 8.01 -6.38 -7.58
C GLU A 162 7.36 -5.93 -8.88
N SER A 163 8.11 -5.18 -9.68
CA SER A 163 7.76 -4.97 -11.08
C SER A 163 7.97 -6.31 -11.79
N GLU A 164 6.88 -6.96 -12.18
CA GLU A 164 6.95 -8.12 -13.08
C GLU A 164 7.44 -7.60 -14.44
N ASP A 165 8.74 -7.75 -14.71
CA ASP A 165 9.37 -7.45 -15.99
C ASP A 165 8.59 -8.18 -17.10
N ARG A 166 7.82 -7.41 -17.89
CA ARG A 166 7.19 -7.87 -19.14
C ARG A 166 8.00 -7.39 -20.33
#